data_AF-A0A2V7FRT9-F1
#
_entry.id   AF-A0A2V7FRT9-F1
#
_cell.length_a   1.000
_cell.length_b   1.000
_cell.length_c   1.000
_cell.angle_alpha   90.00
_cell.angle_beta   90.00
_cell.angle_gamma   90.00
#
_symmetry.space_group_name_H-M   'P 1'
#
loop_
_entity.id
_entity.type
_entity.pdbx_description
1 polymer ?
#
loop_
_entity_poly.entity_id
_entity_poly.type
_entity_poly.pdbx_seq_one_letter_code
_entity_poly.pdbx_strand_id
1 'polypeptide(L)' 'MPWHYHSHTQDTFYVLQGQIRLFLRDPKEEVKLGPGETYSVPPRRPHLVTNGGDTSATFLVLQGIGEYDYVPLT' A
#
# COMPACT_ATOMS: atom_id res chain seq x y z
N MET A 1 -1.07 7.17 3.45
CA MET A 1 -2.45 6.72 3.20
C MET A 1 -2.98 6.06 4.46
N PRO A 2 -4.01 6.64 5.12
CA PRO A 2 -4.65 6.05 6.30
C PRO A 2 -5.19 4.64 6.05
N TRP A 3 -5.65 3.96 7.10
CA TRP A 3 -6.22 2.61 7.00
C TRP A 3 -7.41 2.57 6.03
N HIS A 4 -7.34 1.67 5.05
CA HIS A 4 -8.41 1.44 4.07
C HIS A 4 -8.30 0.05 3.44
N TYR A 5 -9.27 -0.30 2.60
CA TYR A 5 -9.17 -1.39 1.64
C TYR A 5 -9.91 -1.04 0.35
N HIS A 6 -9.69 -1.88 -0.67
CA HIS A 6 -10.40 -1.85 -1.95
C HIS A 6 -11.27 -3.11 -2.09
N SER A 7 -12.54 -2.98 -2.45
CA SER A 7 -13.46 -4.13 -2.48
C SER A 7 -13.15 -5.11 -3.61
N HIS A 8 -12.68 -4.58 -4.75
CA HIS A 8 -12.52 -5.32 -5.99
C HIS A 8 -11.15 -5.16 -6.64
N THR A 9 -10.40 -4.12 -6.25
CA THR A 9 -9.14 -3.77 -6.90
C THR A 9 -7.94 -4.16 -6.02
N GLN A 10 -6.86 -4.62 -6.66
CA GLN A 10 -5.56 -4.83 -6.02
C GLN A 10 -4.73 -3.55 -6.11
N ASP A 11 -4.03 -3.23 -5.03
CA ASP A 11 -3.00 -2.19 -5.05
C ASP A 11 -1.63 -2.82 -5.20
N THR A 12 -0.85 -2.36 -6.19
CA THR A 12 0.56 -2.72 -6.32
C THR A 12 1.42 -1.48 -6.13
N PHE A 13 2.28 -1.51 -5.11
CA PHE A 13 3.19 -0.43 -4.78
C PHE A 13 4.53 -0.66 -5.47
N TYR A 14 5.10 0.38 -6.07
CA TYR A 14 6.47 0.36 -6.61
C TYR A 14 7.22 1.62 -6.20
N VAL A 15 8.31 1.48 -5.46
CA VAL A 15 9.03 2.64 -4.90
C VAL A 15 10.05 3.19 -5.91
N LEU A 16 9.95 4.48 -6.22
CA LEU A 16 10.89 5.20 -7.09
C LEU A 16 12.03 5.83 -6.29
N GLN A 17 11.73 6.38 -5.12
CA GLN A 17 12.69 7.06 -4.24
C GLN A 17 12.23 6.98 -2.78
N GLY A 18 13.18 6.99 -1.84
CA GLY A 18 12.89 6.95 -0.40
C GLY A 18 12.44 5.57 0.05
N GLN A 19 11.72 5.51 1.17
CA GLN A 19 11.23 4.25 1.75
C GLN A 19 9.77 4.42 2.19
N ILE A 20 8.96 3.39 1.98
CA ILE A 20 7.60 3.31 2.53
C ILE A 20 7.48 2.11 3.47
N ARG A 21 6.53 2.20 4.40
CA ARG A 21 6.10 1.06 5.23
C ARG A 21 4.63 0.82 5.00
N LEU A 22 4.29 -0.43 4.74
CA LEU A 22 2.92 -0.91 4.66
C LEU A 22 2.62 -1.72 5.92
N PHE A 23 1.53 -1.37 6.58
CA PHE A 23 0.96 -2.18 7.65
C PHE A 23 -0.29 -2.85 7.12
N LEU A 24 -0.40 -4.16 7.30
CA LEU A 24 -1.51 -4.97 6.83
C LEU A 24 -2.26 -5.58 8.02
N ARG A 25 -3.54 -5.87 7.83
CA ARG A 25 -4.32 -6.71 8.76
C ARG A 25 -4.77 -7.99 8.07
N ASP A 26 -5.18 -8.95 8.89
CA ASP A 26 -5.82 -10.19 8.47
C ASP A 26 -5.02 -11.03 7.45
N PRO A 27 -3.77 -11.44 7.76
CA PRO A 27 -3.07 -11.33 9.05
C PRO A 27 -2.26 -10.03 9.21
N LYS A 28 -1.89 -9.73 10.45
CA LYS A 28 -0.98 -8.61 10.78
C LYS A 28 0.39 -8.84 10.16
N GLU A 29 0.85 -7.88 9.37
CA GLU A 29 2.13 -7.93 8.67
C GLU A 29 2.64 -6.50 8.49
N GLU A 30 3.97 -6.33 8.57
CA GLU A 30 4.64 -5.08 8.22
C GLU A 30 5.59 -5.36 7.06
N VAL A 31 5.46 -4.57 6.00
CA VAL A 31 6.31 -4.66 4.80
C VAL A 31 7.05 -3.33 4.66
N LYS A 32 8.37 -3.41 4.51
CA LYS A 32 9.23 -2.25 4.25
C LYS A 32 9.70 -2.33 2.81
N LEU A 33 9.50 -1.25 2.06
CA LEU A 33 9.94 -1.17 0.67
C LEU A 33 10.86 0.05 0.48
N GLY A 34 11.98 -0.17 -0.18
CA GLY A 34 12.89 0.82 -0.74
C GLY A 34 12.87 0.83 -2.27
N PRO A 35 13.73 1.64 -2.91
CA PRO A 35 13.66 1.88 -4.35
C PRO A 35 13.79 0.59 -5.18
N GLY A 36 12.90 0.44 -6.16
CA GLY A 36 12.82 -0.74 -7.03
C GLY A 36 12.03 -1.91 -6.46
N GLU A 37 11.69 -1.89 -5.16
CA GLU A 37 10.90 -2.95 -4.53
C GLU A 37 9.40 -2.76 -4.76
N THR A 38 8.68 -3.87 -4.77
CA THR A 38 7.25 -3.94 -5.01
C THR A 38 6.53 -4.80 -3.99
N TYR A 39 5.27 -4.46 -3.72
CA TYR A 39 4.36 -5.30 -2.95
C TYR A 39 2.93 -5.12 -3.43
N SER A 40 2.16 -6.20 -3.50
CA SER A 40 0.76 -6.17 -3.90
C SER A 40 -0.16 -6.52 -2.73
N VAL A 41 -1.13 -5.65 -2.47
CA VAL A 41 -2.18 -5.86 -1.46
C VAL A 41 -3.45 -6.34 -2.17
N PRO A 42 -3.91 -7.57 -1.90
CA PRO A 42 -5.09 -8.12 -2.55
C PRO A 42 -6.37 -7.37 -2.14
N PRO A 43 -7.45 -7.47 -2.93
CA PRO A 43 -8.74 -6.89 -2.57
C PRO A 43 -9.20 -7.31 -1.17
N ARG A 44 -9.87 -6.39 -0.48
CA ARG A 44 -10.42 -6.51 0.88
C ARG A 44 -9.39 -6.70 1.98
N ARG A 45 -8.08 -6.65 1.70
CA ARG A 45 -7.05 -6.67 2.74
C ARG A 45 -6.80 -5.25 3.28
N PRO A 46 -7.10 -4.98 4.56
CA PRO A 46 -6.86 -3.67 5.15
C PRO A 46 -5.38 -3.31 5.15
N HIS A 47 -5.07 -2.09 4.73
CA HIS A 47 -3.71 -1.60 4.70
C HIS A 47 -3.59 -0.11 4.99
N LEU A 48 -2.42 0.27 5.53
CA LEU A 48 -2.01 1.65 5.79
C LEU A 48 -0.58 1.83 5.29
N VAL A 49 -0.32 2.96 4.63
CA VAL A 49 0.97 3.27 4.02
C VAL A 49 1.53 4.55 4.63
N THR A 50 2.74 4.48 5.18
CA THR A 50 3.44 5.64 5.76
C THR A 50 4.77 5.86 5.08
N ASN A 51 5.30 7.08 5.19
CA ASN A 51 6.71 7.32 4.94
C ASN A 51 7.52 6.48 5.95
N GLY A 52 8.46 5.69 5.43
CA GLY A 52 9.24 4.72 6.18
C GLY A 52 10.62 5.18 6.60
N GLY A 53 11.07 6.36 6.13
CA GLY A 53 12.40 6.91 6.37
C GLY A 53 12.38 8.40 6.69
N ASP A 54 13.58 8.99 6.72
CA ASP A 54 13.81 10.37 7.18
C ASP A 54 13.70 11.43 6.06
N THR A 55 13.50 10.98 4.82
CA THR A 55 13.37 11.83 3.63
C THR A 55 12.04 11.57 2.93
N SER A 56 11.69 12.41 1.94
CA SER A 56 10.48 12.19 1.15
C SER A 56 10.56 10.89 0.35
N ALA A 57 9.42 10.19 0.25
CA ALA A 57 9.28 9.00 -0.58
C ALA A 57 8.40 9.30 -1.79
N THR A 58 8.81 8.79 -2.95
CA THR A 58 8.06 8.85 -4.21
C THR A 58 7.84 7.42 -4.69
N PHE A 59 6.60 7.05 -4.97
CA PHE A 59 6.22 5.69 -5.36
C PHE A 59 4.99 5.73 -6.26
N LEU A 60 4.76 4.64 -6.99
CA LEU A 60 3.58 4.41 -7.80
C LEU A 60 2.63 3.48 -7.05
N VAL A 61 1.32 3.72 -7.22
CA VAL A 61 0.26 2.77 -6.86
C VAL A 61 -0.43 2.39 -8.16
N LEU A 62 -0.29 1.13 -8.55
CA LEU A 62 -0.96 0.58 -9.73
C LEU A 62 -2.18 -0.19 -9.26
N GLN A 63 -3.35 0.25 -9.71
CA GLN A 63 -4.64 -0.25 -9.25
C GLN A 63 -5.35 -0.97 -10.40
N GLY A 64 -5.61 -2.27 -10.24
CA GLY A 64 -6.37 -3.09 -11.18
C GLY A 64 -6.23 -4.59 -10.89
N ILE A 65 -6.99 -5.50 -11.52
CA ILE A 65 -8.20 -5.28 -12.34
C ILE A 65 -9.41 -5.24 -11.39
N GLY A 66 -10.32 -4.29 -11.59
CA GLY A 66 -11.54 -4.16 -10.80
C GLY A 66 -12.07 -2.73 -10.80
N GLU A 67 -13.29 -2.55 -10.29
CA GLU A 67 -13.79 -1.20 -10.00
C GLU A 67 -13.01 -0.61 -8.83
N TYR A 68 -12.56 0.63 -9.01
CA TYR A 68 -11.91 1.38 -7.96
C TYR A 68 -12.94 1.88 -6.95
N ASP A 69 -12.68 1.62 -5.68
CA ASP A 69 -13.33 2.25 -4.53
C ASP A 69 -12.26 2.67 -3.51
N TYR A 70 -12.64 3.31 -2.41
CA TYR A 70 -11.76 3.53 -1.27
C TYR A 70 -12.61 3.41 -0.02
N VAL A 71 -12.46 2.31 0.73
CA VAL A 71 -13.25 2.09 1.95
C VAL A 71 -12.38 2.41 3.16
N PRO A 72 -12.55 3.58 3.81
CA PRO A 72 -11.77 3.95 4.98
C PRO A 72 -12.11 3.05 6.16
N LEU A 73 -11.11 2.79 7.00
CA LEU A 73 -11.27 2.11 8.28
C LEU A 73 -10.90 3.09 9.40
N THR A 74 -11.88 3.36 10.25
CA THR A 74 -11.72 4.14 11.49
C THR A 74 -10.94 3.36 12.54
#